data_AF-A0A352IUB5-F1
#
_entry.id   AF-A0A352IUB5-F1
#
_cell.length_a   1.000
_cell.length_b   1.000
_cell.length_c   1.000
_cell.angle_alpha   90.00
_cell.angle_beta   90.00
_cell.angle_gamma   90.00
#
_symmetry.space_group_name_H-M   'P 1'
#
loop_
_entity.id
_entity.type
_entity.pdbx_description
1 polymer ?
#
loop_
_entity_poly.entity_id
_entity_poly.type
_entity_poly.pdbx_seq_one_letter_code
_entity_poly.pdbx_strand_id
1 'polypeptide(L)' 'MTNAPEASSPNSNANTRVIVGMSGGVDSSVSAYLLIQQGYQVEGLFMKN' A
#
# COMPACT_ATOMS: atom_id res chain seq x y z
N MET A 1 -0.10 -12.40 -35.98
CA MET A 1 0.31 -11.00 -35.68
C MET A 1 -0.94 -10.32 -35.14
N THR A 2 -1.13 -9.94 -33.88
CA THR A 2 -0.31 -9.85 -32.66
C THR A 2 -1.32 -9.77 -31.52
N ASN A 3 -1.28 -10.69 -30.57
CA ASN A 3 -1.86 -10.47 -29.24
C ASN A 3 -0.90 -11.12 -28.25
N ALA A 4 0.17 -10.39 -27.92
CA ALA A 4 0.96 -10.71 -26.75
C ALA A 4 0.04 -10.43 -25.54
N PRO A 5 -0.19 -11.38 -24.64
CA PRO A 5 -0.81 -11.06 -23.37
C PRO A 5 0.14 -10.09 -22.66
N GLU A 6 -0.37 -8.92 -22.29
CA GLU A 6 0.34 -7.93 -21.48
C GLU A 6 0.91 -8.66 -20.26
N ALA A 7 2.23 -8.74 -20.20
CA ALA A 7 2.92 -9.17 -19.01
C ALA A 7 2.63 -8.13 -17.93
N SER A 8 1.67 -8.42 -17.05
CA SER A 8 1.50 -7.69 -15.80
C SER A 8 2.81 -7.81 -15.02
N SER A 9 3.62 -6.75 -15.10
CA SER A 9 4.94 -6.67 -14.48
C SER A 9 4.87 -7.10 -13.01
N PRO A 10 5.80 -7.93 -12.52
CA PRO A 10 5.57 -8.77 -11.34
C PRO A 10 5.57 -8.04 -9.99
N ASN A 11 5.57 -6.69 -9.93
CA ASN A 11 5.61 -5.95 -8.66
C ASN A 11 5.20 -4.45 -8.78
N SER A 12 4.06 -4.10 -9.39
CA SER A 12 3.55 -2.72 -9.26
C SER A 12 2.79 -2.53 -7.95
N ASN A 13 3.49 -2.52 -6.81
CA ASN A 13 2.89 -2.19 -5.50
C ASN A 13 2.19 -0.82 -5.54
N ALA A 14 2.61 0.05 -6.45
CA ALA A 14 2.02 1.36 -6.73
C ALA A 14 0.54 1.31 -7.12
N ASN A 15 0.03 0.19 -7.66
CA ASN A 15 -1.39 0.05 -7.99
C ASN A 15 -2.24 -0.47 -6.82
N THR A 16 -1.59 -0.87 -5.72
CA THR A 16 -2.27 -1.43 -4.55
C THR A 16 -2.47 -0.33 -3.51
N ARG A 17 -3.74 -0.07 -3.17
CA ARG A 17 -4.14 0.86 -2.11
C ARG A 17 -4.26 0.11 -0.79
N VAL A 18 -3.65 0.65 0.27
CA VAL A 18 -3.64 0.07 1.61
C VAL A 18 -4.13 1.11 2.61
N ILE A 19 -5.19 0.77 3.35
CA ILE A 19 -5.69 1.58 4.46
C ILE A 19 -5.06 1.04 5.75
N VAL A 20 -4.35 1.90 6.50
CA VAL A 20 -3.75 1.54 7.78
C VAL A 20 -4.58 2.13 8.91
N GLY A 21 -5.02 1.28 9.83
CA GLY A 21 -5.61 1.73 11.09
C GLY A 21 -4.55 2.41 11.96
N MET A 22 -4.67 3.73 12.11
CA MET A 22 -3.75 4.54 12.90
C MET A 22 -4.27 4.62 14.33
N SER A 23 -3.58 3.98 15.28
CA SER A 23 -3.92 4.06 16.71
C SER A 23 -3.35 5.32 17.39
N GLY A 24 -2.45 6.02 16.71
CA GLY A 24 -1.60 7.07 17.30
C GLY A 24 -0.32 6.52 17.94
N GLY A 25 -0.12 5.21 17.94
CA GLY A 25 1.11 4.56 18.43
C GLY A 25 2.25 4.55 17.41
N VAL A 26 3.44 4.19 17.89
CA VAL A 26 4.65 4.06 17.08
C VAL A 26 4.51 2.92 16.06
N ASP A 27 3.91 1.80 16.46
CA ASP A 27 3.82 0.59 15.62
C ASP A 27 3.00 0.83 14.34
N SER A 28 1.84 1.49 14.45
CA SER A 28 1.03 1.84 13.28
C SER A 28 1.74 2.83 12.36
N SER A 29 2.52 3.74 12.94
CA SER A 29 3.27 4.76 12.20
C SER A 29 4.43 4.14 11.41
N VAL A 30 5.18 3.22 12.03
CA VAL A 30 6.25 2.46 11.37
C VAL A 30 5.67 1.54 10.30
N SER A 31 4.54 0.89 10.56
CA SER A 31 3.88 0.03 9.58
C SER A 31 3.46 0.80 8.33
N ALA A 32 2.82 1.96 8.49
CA ALA A 32 2.45 2.84 7.38
C ALA A 32 3.69 3.30 6.59
N TYR A 33 4.76 3.68 7.29
CA TYR A 33 6.02 4.09 6.67
C TYR A 33 6.66 2.98 5.82
N LEU A 34 6.70 1.75 6.32
CA LEU A 34 7.27 0.62 5.58
C LEU A 34 6.48 0.30 4.31
N LEU A 35 5.15 0.41 4.35
CA LEU A 35 4.29 0.23 3.17
C LEU A 35 4.53 1.33 2.13
N ILE A 36 4.72 2.58 2.54
CA ILE A 36 5.10 3.67 1.63
C ILE A 36 6.47 3.37 0.98
N GLN A 37 7.47 2.92 1.76
CA GLN A 37 8.79 2.55 1.22
C GLN A 37 8.74 1.38 0.24
N GLN A 38 7.79 0.46 0.42
CA GLN A 38 7.54 -0.65 -0.51
C GLN A 38 6.75 -0.22 -1.76
N GLY A 39 6.36 1.05 -1.86
CA GLY A 39 5.70 1.64 -3.02
C GLY A 39 4.19 1.51 -3.02
N TYR A 40 3.54 1.21 -1.89
CA TYR A 40 2.09 1.16 -1.80
C TYR A 40 1.48 2.57 -1.75
N GLN A 41 0.24 2.71 -2.27
CA GLN A 41 -0.58 3.88 -1.98
C GLN A 41 -1.21 3.71 -0.60
N VAL A 42 -0.70 4.42 0.41
CA VAL A 42 -1.12 4.24 1.80
C VAL A 42 -1.96 5.41 2.29
N GLU A 43 -3.09 5.11 2.92
CA GLU A 43 -3.94 6.08 3.60
C GLU A 43 -4.15 5.67 5.08
N GLY A 44 -4.15 6.65 5.98
CA GLY A 44 -4.34 6.42 7.42
C GLY A 44 -5.80 6.63 7.82
N LEU A 45 -6.35 5.71 8.60
CA LEU A 45 -7.69 5.81 9.18
C LEU A 45 -7.62 5.71 10.71
N PHE A 46 -8.15 6.71 11.40
CA PHE A 46 -8.29 6.69 12.85
C PHE A 46 -9.73 6.28 13.21
N MET A 47 -9.88 5.23 14.03
CA MET A 47 -11.18 4.81 14.55
C MET A 47 -11.38 5.41 15.94
N LYS A 48 -12.61 5.89 16.21
CA LYS A 48 -13.03 6.33 17.53
C LYS A 48 -14.15 5.42 18.01
N ASN A 49 -13.96 4.83 19.18
CA ASN A 49 -14.95 4.03 19.91
C ASN A 49 -15.32 4.74 21.20
#